data_AF-A0A533RFV7-F1
#
_entry.id   AF-A0A533RFV7-F1
#
_cell.length_a   1.000
_cell.length_b   1.000
_cell.length_c   1.000
_cell.angle_alpha   90.00
_cell.angle_beta   90.00
_cell.angle_gamma   90.00
#
_symmetry.space_group_name_H-M   'P 1'
#
loop_
_entity.id
_entity.type
_entity.pdbx_description
1 polymer ?
#
loop_
_entity_poly.entity_id
_entity_poly.type
_entity_poly.pdbx_seq_one_letter_code
_entity_poly.pdbx_strand_id
1 'polypeptide(L)'
;MPIQMQVEYPDNLPDALAETRQEFEAEAKLAMAAKLYELKRLSSGQAAQLLGMERVEFLLALSSLGTPAIDLAEEELLSDVRNA
;
A
#
# COMPACT_ATOMS: atom_id res chain seq x y z
N MET A 1 19.02 5.79 10.85
CA MET A 1 18.31 7.01 11.26
C MET A 1 17.10 7.16 10.36
N PRO A 2 15.86 7.23 10.90
CA PRO A 2 14.69 7.55 10.07
C PRO A 2 14.80 8.99 9.55
N ILE A 3 14.33 9.22 8.33
CA ILE A 3 14.20 10.54 7.71
C ILE A 3 12.72 10.85 7.48
N GLN A 4 12.33 12.12 7.55
CA GLN A 4 10.94 12.54 7.45
C GLN A 4 10.67 13.27 6.14
N MET A 5 9.51 12.99 5.54
CA MET A 5 8.93 13.74 4.42
C MET A 5 7.72 14.54 4.94
N GLN A 6 7.58 15.80 4.52
CA GLN A 6 6.41 16.63 4.82
C GLN A 6 5.67 16.92 3.52
N VAL A 7 4.34 16.85 3.57
CA VAL A 7 3.43 17.16 2.46
C VAL A 7 2.41 18.14 3.00
N GLU A 8 2.36 19.34 2.43
CA GLU A 8 1.31 20.31 2.71
C GLU A 8 0.09 19.99 1.85
N TYR A 9 -1.10 19.98 2.47
CA TYR A 9 -2.37 19.77 1.79
C TYR A 9 -3.42 20.73 2.38
N PRO A 10 -4.46 21.10 1.59
CA PRO A 10 -5.55 21.94 2.09
C PRO A 10 -6.23 21.34 3.31
N ASP A 11 -6.57 22.17 4.29
CA ASP A 11 -7.23 21.75 5.53
C ASP A 11 -8.59 21.08 5.29
N ASN A 12 -9.27 21.46 4.22
CA ASN A 12 -10.55 20.89 3.79
C ASN A 12 -10.43 19.57 2.99
N LEU A 13 -9.22 19.08 2.70
CA LEU A 13 -9.05 17.87 1.90
C LEU A 13 -9.55 16.61 2.63
N PRO A 14 -9.24 16.38 3.92
CA PRO A 14 -9.84 15.28 4.69
C PRO A 14 -11.38 15.38 4.73
N ASP A 15 -11.91 16.59 4.93
CA ASP A 15 -13.37 16.82 4.94
C ASP A 15 -14.02 16.46 3.59
N ALA A 16 -13.35 16.79 2.47
CA ALA A 16 -13.83 16.44 1.13
C ALA A 16 -13.89 14.92 0.89
N LEU A 17 -13.13 14.14 1.66
CA LEU A 17 -13.10 12.68 1.64
C LEU A 17 -13.98 12.06 2.74
N ALA A 18 -14.64 12.89 3.56
CA ALA A 18 -15.38 12.47 4.75
C ALA A 18 -14.53 11.70 5.77
N GLU A 19 -13.26 12.09 5.90
CA GLU A 19 -12.29 11.48 6.80
C GLU A 19 -11.81 12.48 7.85
N THR A 20 -11.38 11.96 8.99
CA THR A 20 -10.55 12.73 9.91
C THR A 20 -9.16 12.94 9.29
N ARG A 21 -8.45 13.98 9.75
CA ARG A 21 -7.05 14.21 9.36
C ARG A 21 -6.16 12.98 9.55
N GLN A 22 -6.37 12.24 10.65
CA GLN A 22 -5.57 11.06 10.97
C GLN A 22 -5.81 9.91 9.98
N GLU A 23 -7.08 9.69 9.60
CA GLU A 23 -7.47 8.68 8.61
C GLU A 23 -6.87 9.02 7.25
N PHE A 24 -7.04 10.27 6.79
CA PHE A 24 -6.45 10.74 5.55
C PHE A 24 -4.93 10.57 5.51
N GLU A 25 -4.21 10.99 6.55
CA GLU A 25 -2.76 10.85 6.60
C GLU A 25 -2.30 9.38 6.64
N ALA A 26 -3.11 8.48 7.22
CA ALA A 26 -2.84 7.05 7.22
C ALA A 26 -3.08 6.45 5.83
N GLU A 27 -4.22 6.79 5.19
CA GLU A 27 -4.54 6.36 3.83
C GLU A 27 -3.48 6.85 2.84
N ALA A 28 -3.08 8.13 2.90
CA ALA A 28 -2.08 8.70 2.00
C ALA A 28 -0.72 7.96 2.08
N LYS A 29 -0.30 7.57 3.30
CA LYS A 29 0.92 6.77 3.48
C LYS A 29 0.77 5.39 2.89
N LEU A 30 -0.35 4.71 3.17
CA LEU A 30 -0.64 3.38 2.62
C LEU A 30 -0.69 3.42 1.09
N ALA A 31 -1.38 4.40 0.49
CA ALA A 31 -1.49 4.59 -0.95
C ALA A 31 -0.12 4.83 -1.60
N MET A 32 0.76 5.62 -0.99
CA MET A 32 2.13 5.81 -1.45
C MET A 32 2.92 4.48 -1.44
N ALA A 33 2.86 3.74 -0.34
CA ALA A 33 3.57 2.47 -0.18
C ALA A 33 3.04 1.40 -1.16
N ALA A 34 1.71 1.29 -1.28
CA ALA A 34 1.02 0.42 -2.22
C ALA A 34 1.41 0.76 -3.65
N LYS A 35 1.42 2.03 -4.04
CA LYS A 35 1.77 2.43 -5.40
C LYS A 35 3.20 2.08 -5.76
N LEU A 36 4.14 2.29 -4.84
CA LEU A 36 5.54 1.92 -5.05
C LEU A 36 5.74 0.39 -5.09
N TYR A 37 4.94 -0.37 -4.36
CA TYR A 37 4.90 -1.83 -4.43
C TYR A 37 4.35 -2.34 -5.76
N GLU A 38 3.21 -1.80 -6.23
CA GLU A 38 2.62 -2.12 -7.53
C GLU A 38 3.62 -1.90 -8.67
N LEU A 39 4.34 -0.78 -8.64
CA LEU A 39 5.36 -0.43 -9.61
C LEU A 39 6.66 -1.26 -9.47
N LYS A 40 6.67 -2.26 -8.58
CA LYS A 40 7.83 -3.13 -8.24
C LYS A 40 9.07 -2.35 -7.80
N ARG A 41 8.90 -1.10 -7.33
CA ARG A 41 9.99 -0.25 -6.82
C ARG A 41 10.31 -0.54 -5.37
N LEU A 42 9.32 -1.02 -4.62
CA LEU A 42 9.49 -1.56 -3.27
C LEU A 42 9.02 -3.01 -3.21
N SER A 43 9.75 -3.85 -2.49
CA SER A 43 9.21 -5.14 -2.03
C SER A 43 8.14 -4.92 -0.95
N SER A 44 7.32 -5.93 -0.69
CA SER A 44 6.33 -5.89 0.40
C SER A 44 6.97 -5.66 1.77
N GLY A 45 8.19 -6.17 2.01
CA GLY A 45 8.94 -5.89 3.25
C GLY A 45 9.39 -4.43 3.37
N GLN A 46 9.89 -3.83 2.28
CA GLN A 46 10.29 -2.43 2.27
C GLN A 46 9.08 -1.47 2.40
N ALA A 47 7.96 -1.80 1.74
CA ALA A 47 6.73 -1.04 1.85
C ALA A 47 6.14 -1.10 3.27
N ALA A 48 6.17 -2.27 3.92
CA ALA A 48 5.77 -2.41 5.32
C ALA A 48 6.70 -1.62 6.26
N GLN A 49 8.02 -1.68 6.04
CA GLN A 49 9.01 -0.91 6.81
C GLN A 49 8.80 0.60 6.69
N LEU A 50 8.42 1.09 5.51
CA LEU A 50 8.09 2.50 5.27
C LEU A 50 6.92 2.98 6.13
N LEU A 51 5.96 2.09 6.41
CA LEU A 51 4.79 2.38 7.23
C LEU A 51 5.00 2.03 8.71
N GLY A 52 6.13 1.42 9.07
CA GLY A 52 6.40 0.97 10.43
C GLY A 52 5.53 -0.20 10.89
N MET A 53 5.08 -1.05 9.96
CA MET A 53 4.21 -2.21 10.22
C MET A 53 4.84 -3.53 9.78
N GLU A 54 4.23 -4.64 10.18
CA GLU A 54 4.69 -5.97 9.76
C GLU A 54 4.33 -6.26 8.30
N ARG A 55 5.15 -7.11 7.63
CA ARG A 55 4.94 -7.45 6.22
C ARG A 55 3.54 -8.04 5.94
N VAL A 56 3.05 -8.90 6.83
CA VAL A 56 1.73 -9.54 6.68
C VAL A 56 0.62 -8.51 6.82
N GLU A 57 0.78 -7.55 7.74
CA GLU A 57 -0.18 -6.45 7.93
C GLU A 57 -0.27 -5.58 6.68
N PHE A 58 0.88 -5.23 6.07
CA PHE A 58 0.90 -4.50 4.80
C PHE A 58 0.17 -5.25 3.68
N LEU A 59 0.44 -6.54 3.51
CA LEU A 59 -0.20 -7.35 2.47
C LEU A 59 -1.73 -7.45 2.66
N LEU A 60 -2.21 -7.50 3.90
CA LEU A 60 -3.64 -7.46 4.21
C LEU A 60 -4.23 -6.07 3.93
N ALA A 61 -3.51 -5.01 4.26
CA ALA A 61 -3.93 -3.63 4.03
C ALA A 61 -4.09 -3.28 2.55
N LEU A 62 -3.39 -3.94 1.63
CA LEU A 62 -3.57 -3.73 0.18
C LEU A 62 -5.02 -3.95 -0.28
N SER A 63 -5.77 -4.82 0.40
CA SER A 63 -7.18 -5.09 0.08
C SER A 63 -8.08 -3.87 0.25
N SER A 64 -7.77 -2.96 1.18
CA SER A 64 -8.58 -1.75 1.40
C SER A 64 -8.42 -0.73 0.27
N LEU A 65 -7.33 -0.83 -0.52
CA LEU A 65 -7.06 0.03 -1.67
C LEU A 65 -7.47 -0.61 -3.00
N GLY A 66 -8.01 -1.84 -2.99
CA GLY A 66 -8.28 -2.61 -4.21
C GLY A 66 -7.01 -3.06 -4.94
N THR A 67 -5.85 -2.97 -4.31
CA THR A 67 -4.57 -3.43 -4.87
C THR A 67 -4.41 -4.94 -4.61
N PRO A 68 -4.19 -5.77 -5.65
CA PRO A 68 -3.96 -7.19 -5.44
C PRO A 68 -2.63 -7.42 -4.70
N ALA A 69 -2.68 -8.18 -3.59
CA ALA A 69 -1.49 -8.56 -2.83
C ALA A 69 -0.61 -9.58 -3.58
N ILE A 70 -1.19 -10.26 -4.57
CA ILE A 70 -0.53 -11.20 -5.46
C ILE A 70 -0.83 -10.74 -6.88
N ASP A 71 0.23 -10.32 -7.57
CA ASP A 71 0.19 -9.90 -8.97
C ASP A 71 0.80 -11.02 -9.82
N LEU A 72 0.01 -12.08 -10.00
CA LEU A 72 0.32 -13.21 -10.88
C LEU A 72 -0.52 -13.06 -12.15
N ALA A 73 0.12 -13.22 -13.30
CA ALA A 73 -0.60 -13.30 -14.56
C ALA A 73 -1.49 -14.56 -14.57
N GLU A 74 -2.61 -14.51 -15.26
CA GLU A 74 -3.54 -15.66 -15.35
C GLU A 74 -2.82 -16.91 -15.88
N GLU A 75 -1.90 -16.73 -16.84
CA GLU A 75 -1.12 -17.81 -17.43
C GLU A 75 -0.17 -18.48 -16.41
N GLU A 76 0.44 -17.69 -15.53
CA GLU A 76 1.29 -18.18 -14.44
C GLU A 76 0.45 -18.93 -13.41
N LEU A 77 -0.69 -18.36 -13.02
CA LEU A 77 -1.62 -18.98 -12.08
C LEU A 77 -2.11 -20.34 -12.60
N LEU A 78 -2.52 -20.39 -13.87
CA LEU A 78 -2.94 -21.63 -14.53
C LEU A 78 -1.80 -22.63 -14.67
N SER A 79 -0.56 -22.18 -14.84
CA SER A 79 0.62 -23.04 -14.86
C SER A 79 0.85 -23.72 -13.51
N ASP A 80 0.76 -22.96 -12.41
CA ASP A 80 0.94 -23.51 -11.06
C ASP A 80 -0.13 -24.54 -10.73
N VAL A 81 -1.40 -24.29 -11.08
CA VAL A 81 -2.50 -25.26 -10.90
C VAL A 81 -2.28 -26.53 -11.70
N ARG A 82 -1.75 -26.44 -12.93
CA ARG A 82 -1.49 -27.63 -13.77
C ARG A 82 -0.33 -28.49 -13.26
N ASN A 83 0.58 -27.92 -12.47
CA ASN A 83 1.80 -28.57 -12.01
C ASN A 83 1.78 -28.94 -10.50
N ALA A 84 0.63 -28.78 -9.82
CA ALA A 84 0.40 -29.14 -8.42
C ALA A 84 -0.16 -30.57 -8.28
#